data_AF-A0A962E286-F1
#
_entry.id   AF-A0A962E286-F1
#
_cell.length_a   1.000
_cell.length_b   1.000
_cell.length_c   1.000
_cell.angle_alpha   90.00
_cell.angle_beta   90.00
_cell.angle_gamma   90.00
#
_symmetry.space_group_name_H-M   'P 1'
#
loop_
_entity.id
_entity.type
_entity.pdbx_description
1 polymer ?
#
loop_
_entity_poly.entity_id
_entity_poly.type
_entity_poly.pdbx_seq_one_letter_code
_entity_poly.pdbx_strand_id
1 'polypeptide(L)' 'MSNAALARTLQEAVAEVEAQTGGTILSAETIRVGRQVIYRIKVLTPEGRIQVFQIPA' A
#
# COMPACT_ATOMS: atom_id res chain seq x y z
N MET A 1 -12.63 -15.82 21.19
CA MET A 1 -12.41 -14.46 20.65
C MET A 1 -11.74 -14.64 19.31
N SER A 2 -12.49 -14.45 18.21
CA SER A 2 -11.97 -14.68 16.86
C SER A 2 -10.85 -13.70 16.57
N ASN A 3 -9.71 -14.23 16.13
CA ASN A 3 -8.54 -13.48 15.73
C ASN A 3 -8.83 -12.76 14.40
N ALA A 4 -9.69 -11.74 14.43
CA ALA A 4 -9.68 -10.68 13.44
C ALA A 4 -8.46 -9.80 13.77
N ALA A 5 -7.26 -10.34 13.54
CA ALA A 5 -6.08 -9.50 13.43
C ALA A 5 -6.43 -8.44 12.38
N LEU A 6 -6.47 -7.19 12.81
CA LEU A 6 -7.04 -6.02 12.12
C LEU A 6 -6.79 -6.11 10.62
N ALA A 7 -7.86 -6.32 9.82
CA ALA A 7 -7.75 -6.24 8.38
C ALA A 7 -7.19 -4.86 8.05
N ARG A 8 -5.99 -4.83 7.46
CA ARG A 8 -5.31 -3.58 7.19
C ARG A 8 -6.12 -2.83 6.14
N THR A 9 -6.26 -1.53 6.28
CA THR A 9 -6.95 -0.70 5.29
C THR A 9 -5.97 -0.17 4.24
N LEU A 10 -6.50 0.20 3.06
CA LEU A 10 -5.71 0.86 2.02
C LEU A 10 -5.07 2.17 2.55
N GLN A 11 -5.76 2.88 3.43
CA GLN A 11 -5.28 4.13 4.01
C GLN A 11 -4.09 3.90 4.95
N GLU A 12 -4.13 2.86 5.78
CA GLU A 12 -2.99 2.48 6.63
C GLU A 12 -1.79 1.99 5.82
N ALA A 13 -2.04 1.32 4.68
CA ALA A 13 -0.99 0.94 3.74
C ALA A 13 -0.35 2.17 3.07
N VAL A 14 -1.16 3.15 2.67
CA VAL A 14 -0.67 4.43 2.11
C VAL A 14 0.18 5.18 3.13
N ALA A 15 -0.29 5.35 4.36
CA ALA A 15 0.43 6.08 5.40
C ALA A 15 1.79 5.44 5.73
N GLU A 16 1.86 4.10 5.75
CA GLU A 16 3.14 3.40 5.91
C GLU A 16 4.10 3.69 4.76
N VAL A 17 3.61 3.62 3.51
CA VAL A 17 4.45 3.86 2.34
C VAL A 17 4.94 5.31 2.29
N GLU A 18 4.10 6.28 2.62
CA GLU A 18 4.51 7.70 2.74
C GLU A 18 5.58 7.86 3.81
N ALA A 19 5.40 7.29 5.01
CA ALA A 19 6.36 7.37 6.10
C ALA A 19 7.71 6.70 5.78
N GLN A 20 7.69 5.57 5.07
CA GLN A 20 8.90 4.83 4.71
C GLN A 20 9.68 5.49 3.58
N THR A 21 9.00 6.07 2.60
CA THR A 21 9.63 6.57 1.38
C THR A 21 9.90 8.07 1.40
N GLY A 22 9.14 8.84 2.20
CA GLY A 22 9.08 10.30 2.07
C GLY A 22 8.59 10.76 0.69
N GLY A 23 8.05 9.84 -0.12
CA GLY A 23 7.65 10.08 -1.50
C GLY A 23 6.20 10.54 -1.63
N THR A 24 5.86 11.02 -2.82
CA THR A 24 4.49 11.41 -3.15
C THR A 24 3.74 10.23 -3.72
N ILE A 25 2.56 9.93 -3.17
CA ILE A 25 1.67 8.90 -3.71
C ILE A 25 1.05 9.40 -5.02
N LEU A 26 1.29 8.66 -6.10
CA LEU A 26 0.71 8.92 -7.42
C LEU A 26 -0.62 8.19 -7.62
N SER A 27 -0.74 6.98 -7.07
CA SER A 27 -1.98 6.19 -7.09
C SER A 27 -1.95 5.12 -6.00
N ALA A 28 -3.10 4.80 -5.45
CA ALA A 28 -3.27 3.68 -4.52
C ALA A 28 -4.57 2.94 -4.89
N GLU A 29 -4.46 1.64 -5.17
CA GLU A 29 -5.58 0.82 -5.63
C GLU A 29 -5.64 -0.52 -4.89
N THR A 30 -6.85 -1.01 -4.64
CA THR A 30 -7.09 -2.36 -4.14
C THR A 30 -7.27 -3.30 -5.32
N ILE A 31 -6.36 -4.25 -5.49
CA ILE A 31 -6.44 -5.28 -6.53
C ILE A 31 -6.76 -6.65 -5.92
N ARG A 32 -7.46 -7.49 -6.66
CA ARG A 32 -7.68 -8.90 -6.30
C ARG A 32 -6.84 -9.80 -7.19
N VAL A 33 -5.96 -10.59 -6.59
CA VAL A 33 -5.14 -11.58 -7.28
C VAL A 33 -5.53 -12.96 -6.74
N GLY A 34 -6.35 -13.68 -7.52
CA GLY A 34 -6.97 -14.92 -7.06
C GLY A 34 -7.83 -14.69 -5.81
N ARG A 35 -7.44 -15.32 -4.69
CA ARG A 35 -8.10 -15.18 -3.39
C ARG A 35 -7.51 -14.08 -2.50
N GLN A 36 -6.43 -13.43 -2.93
CA GLN A 36 -5.74 -12.40 -2.16
C GLN A 36 -6.22 -11.00 -2.55
N VAL A 37 -6.32 -10.13 -1.54
CA VAL A 37 -6.51 -8.69 -1.72
C VAL A 37 -5.17 -8.02 -1.48
N ILE A 38 -4.74 -7.18 -2.42
CA ILE A 38 -3.44 -6.49 -2.38
C ILE A 38 -3.68 -5.00 -2.61
N TYR A 39 -3.02 -4.17 -1.83
CA TYR A 39 -2.88 -2.74 -2.05
C TYR A 39 -1.67 -2.48 -2.92
N ARG A 40 -1.91 -1.91 -4.10
CA ARG A 40 -0.88 -1.50 -5.03
C ARG A 40 -0.72 0.01 -4.96
N ILE A 41 0.44 0.47 -4.53
CA ILE A 41 0.72 1.88 -4.24
C ILE A 41 1.88 2.34 -5.11
N LYS A 42 1.63 3.30 -5.99
CA LYS A 42 2.62 3.90 -6.88
C LYS A 42 3.13 5.19 -6.24
N VAL A 43 4.45 5.30 -6.11
CA VAL A 43 5.12 6.39 -5.39
C VAL A 43 6.13 7.04 -6.30
N LEU A 44 6.17 8.38 -6.31
CA LEU A 44 7.31 9.15 -6.78
C LEU A 44 8.24 9.39 -5.58
N THR A 45 9.41 8.75 -5.58
CA THR A 45 10.41 8.91 -4.51
C THR A 45 11.07 10.29 -4.58
N PRO A 46 11.68 10.78 -3.49
CA PRO A 46 12.40 12.06 -3.47
C PRO A 46 13.50 12.17 -4.54
N GLU A 47 14.08 11.05 -4.97
CA GLU A 47 15.10 10.98 -6.02
C GLU A 47 14.50 11.01 -7.44
N GLY A 48 13.19 11.20 -7.57
CA GLY A 48 12.49 11.30 -8.85
C GLY A 48 12.20 9.96 -9.52
N ARG A 49 12.24 8.84 -8.79
CA ARG A 49 11.95 7.51 -9.34
C ARG A 49 10.54 7.08 -9.02
N ILE A 50 9.93 6.34 -9.93
CA ILE A 50 8.64 5.70 -9.68
C ILE A 50 8.87 4.31 -9.11
N GLN A 51 8.27 4.03 -7.95
CA GLN A 51 8.24 2.69 -7.35
C GLN A 51 6.80 2.21 -7.17
N VAL A 52 6.61 0.89 -7.15
CA VAL A 52 5.31 0.26 -6.92
C VAL A 52 5.45 -0.68 -5.73
N PHE A 53 4.70 -0.42 -4.67
CA PHE A 53 4.59 -1.27 -3.49
C PHE A 53 3.35 -2.15 -3.62
N GLN A 54 3.48 -3.41 -3.19
CA GLN A 54 2.38 -4.37 -3.11
C GLN A 54 2.27 -4.86 -1.67
N ILE A 55 1.18 -4.48 -1.00
CA ILE A 55 0.97 -4.74 0.42
C ILE A 55 -0.29 -5.61 0.56
N PRO A 56 -0.23 -6.81 1.17
CA PRO A 56 -1.43 -7.58 1.48
C PRO A 56 -2.40 -6.78 2.38
N ALA A 57 -3.70 -6.88 2.10
CA ALA A 57 -4.75 -6.33 2.96
C ALA A 57 -4.95 -7.16 4.24
#